data_AF-A0A4S0N638-F1
#
_entry.id   AF-A0A4S0N638-F1
#
_cell.length_a   1.000
_cell.length_b   1.000
_cell.length_c   1.000
_cell.angle_alpha   90.00
_cell.angle_beta   90.00
_cell.angle_gamma   90.00
#
_symmetry.space_group_name_H-M   'P 1'
#
loop_
_entity.id
_entity.type
_entity.pdbx_description
1 polymer ?
#
loop_
_entity_poly.entity_id
_entity_poly.type
_entity_poly.pdbx_seq_one_letter_code
_entity_poly.pdbx_strand_id
1 'polypeptide(L)'
;MCGIVGLFLKDKALEPKLGSMLSEMLVLLTDRGPDSAGIAIYGGGQKDRAKITVQSPSPSRDFPELATDLGNKIGAKISATIKSTHAVLDVPLAKAEEARAALLELRPSLRVMGAGQSIEIYKEVGLPEAVVERFDVRSMTGTHGIGHTRMATESAVTTLG
;
A
#
# COMPACT_ATOMS: atom_id res chain seq x y z
N MET A 1 8.23 9.56 19.70
CA MET A 1 8.11 8.10 19.96
C MET A 1 7.00 7.59 19.07
N CYS A 2 7.31 6.73 18.10
CA CYS A 2 6.35 6.24 17.09
C CYS A 2 5.03 5.69 17.67
N GLY A 3 3.96 5.79 16.89
CA GLY A 3 2.64 5.25 17.23
C GLY A 3 2.29 4.04 16.37
N ILE A 4 1.64 3.03 16.95
CA ILE A 4 1.09 1.87 16.21
C ILE A 4 -0.37 1.72 16.59
N VAL A 5 -1.20 1.43 15.60
CA VAL A 5 -2.60 1.02 15.78
C VAL A 5 -2.88 -0.25 14.98
N GLY A 6 -3.69 -1.13 15.54
CA GLY A 6 -4.25 -2.27 14.83
C GLY A 6 -5.76 -2.36 15.07
N LEU A 7 -6.51 -2.71 14.04
CA LEU A 7 -7.96 -2.91 14.13
C LEU A 7 -8.31 -4.27 13.52
N PHE A 8 -8.96 -5.13 14.31
CA PHE A 8 -9.43 -6.44 13.89
C PHE A 8 -10.98 -6.55 13.94
N LEU A 9 -11.69 -6.35 12.83
CA LEU A 9 -13.16 -6.44 12.77
C LEU A 9 -13.65 -7.89 12.68
N LYS A 10 -14.31 -8.37 13.75
CA LYS A 10 -14.97 -9.68 13.76
C LYS A 10 -16.37 -9.65 13.13
N ASP A 11 -17.02 -8.48 13.17
CA ASP A 11 -18.33 -8.27 12.57
C ASP A 11 -18.18 -7.84 11.11
N LYS A 12 -18.68 -8.68 10.20
CA LYS A 12 -18.64 -8.42 8.75
C LYS A 12 -19.38 -7.15 8.35
N ALA A 13 -20.39 -6.73 9.13
CA ALA A 13 -21.13 -5.49 8.85
C ALA A 13 -20.27 -4.23 9.05
N LEU A 14 -19.14 -4.34 9.76
CA LEU A 14 -18.21 -3.24 9.98
C LEU A 14 -17.07 -3.18 8.94
N GLU A 15 -16.83 -4.24 8.17
CA GLU A 15 -15.73 -4.28 7.18
C GLU A 15 -15.74 -3.11 6.18
N PRO A 16 -16.91 -2.60 5.72
CA PRO A 16 -16.96 -1.40 4.87
C PRO A 16 -16.48 -0.11 5.57
N LYS A 17 -16.43 -0.10 6.90
CA LYS A 17 -15.99 1.05 7.72
C LYS A 17 -14.55 0.93 8.20
N LEU A 18 -13.85 -0.16 7.87
CA LEU A 18 -12.47 -0.42 8.35
C LEU A 18 -11.56 0.78 8.11
N GLY A 19 -11.52 1.28 6.87
CA GLY A 19 -10.65 2.38 6.47
C GLY A 19 -10.91 3.65 7.27
N SER A 20 -12.19 4.02 7.45
CA SER A 20 -12.57 5.19 8.26
C SER A 20 -12.12 5.04 9.71
N MET A 21 -12.45 3.92 10.36
CA MET A 21 -12.14 3.68 11.78
C MET A 21 -10.63 3.63 12.02
N LEU A 22 -9.89 2.90 11.18
CA LEU A 22 -8.44 2.80 11.28
C LEU A 22 -7.77 4.17 11.09
N SER A 23 -8.28 4.97 10.16
CA SER A 23 -7.75 6.30 9.87
C SER A 23 -7.96 7.27 11.03
N GLU A 24 -9.13 7.26 11.69
CA GLU A 24 -9.39 8.07 12.90
C GLU A 24 -8.38 7.74 14.00
N MET A 25 -8.19 6.44 14.28
CA MET A 25 -7.23 6.01 15.29
C MET A 25 -5.79 6.40 14.92
N LEU A 26 -5.42 6.31 13.63
CA LEU A 26 -4.08 6.66 13.16
C LEU A 26 -3.80 8.16 13.30
N VAL A 27 -4.76 9.02 12.97
CA VAL A 27 -4.61 10.49 13.07
C VAL A 27 -4.44 10.93 14.52
N LEU A 28 -5.10 10.27 15.48
CA LEU A 28 -4.89 10.52 16.92
C LEU A 28 -3.46 10.22 17.40
N LEU A 29 -2.68 9.47 16.62
CA LEU A 29 -1.27 9.15 16.91
C LEU A 29 -0.29 10.12 16.24
N THR A 30 -0.75 11.27 15.70
CA THR A 30 0.10 12.25 15.02
C THR A 30 1.23 12.77 15.91
N ASP A 31 0.95 13.11 17.18
CA ASP A 31 1.98 13.60 18.12
C ASP A 31 3.07 12.56 18.43
N ARG A 32 2.80 11.29 18.12
CA ARG A 32 3.76 10.19 18.26
C ARG A 32 4.66 10.03 17.02
N GLY A 33 4.27 10.56 15.87
CA GLY A 33 5.06 10.45 14.65
C GLY A 33 4.51 11.32 13.52
N PRO A 34 4.84 12.62 13.48
CA PRO A 34 4.30 13.53 12.47
C PRO A 34 5.03 13.42 11.11
N ASP A 35 6.15 12.69 11.05
CA ASP A 35 7.07 12.75 9.92
C ASP A 35 6.65 11.83 8.77
N SER A 36 6.07 10.67 9.07
CA SER A 36 5.53 9.75 8.06
C SER A 36 4.51 8.81 8.66
N ALA A 37 3.68 8.25 7.79
CA ALA A 37 2.74 7.21 8.18
C ALA A 37 2.75 6.04 7.19
N GLY A 38 2.38 4.87 7.70
CA GLY A 38 2.20 3.66 6.92
C GLY A 38 0.93 2.93 7.32
N ILE A 39 0.23 2.37 6.33
CA ILE A 39 -1.00 1.61 6.52
C ILE A 39 -0.90 0.30 5.75
N ALA A 40 -1.23 -0.81 6.40
CA ALA A 40 -1.49 -2.09 5.77
C ALA A 40 -2.97 -2.45 5.94
N ILE A 41 -3.68 -2.74 4.86
CA ILE A 41 -5.09 -3.15 4.88
C ILE A 41 -5.26 -4.54 4.27
N TYR A 42 -6.07 -5.36 4.92
CA TYR A 42 -6.38 -6.72 4.53
C TYR A 42 -7.83 -6.83 4.04
N GLY A 43 -8.04 -6.85 2.73
CA GLY A 43 -9.37 -6.88 2.12
C GLY A 43 -9.36 -7.20 0.62
N GLY A 44 -10.55 -7.54 0.10
CA GLY A 44 -10.79 -7.70 -1.34
C GLY A 44 -9.91 -8.74 -2.03
N GLY A 45 -9.45 -9.76 -1.31
CA GLY A 45 -8.70 -10.86 -1.90
C GLY A 45 -9.58 -11.73 -2.79
N GLN A 46 -9.04 -12.13 -3.93
CA GLN A 46 -9.72 -13.02 -4.87
C GLN A 46 -8.99 -14.36 -4.95
N LYS A 47 -9.74 -15.43 -5.22
CA LYS A 47 -9.17 -16.75 -5.47
C LYS A 47 -8.25 -16.67 -6.69
N ASP A 48 -7.07 -17.29 -6.59
CA ASP A 48 -6.07 -17.38 -7.68
C ASP A 48 -5.51 -16.04 -8.18
N ARG A 49 -5.71 -14.95 -7.43
CA ARG A 49 -5.09 -13.64 -7.67
C ARG A 49 -4.24 -13.21 -6.48
N ALA A 50 -3.20 -12.42 -6.78
CA ALA A 50 -2.36 -11.76 -5.80
C ALA A 50 -2.30 -10.26 -6.11
N LYS A 51 -2.16 -9.47 -5.05
CA LYS A 51 -1.88 -8.04 -5.11
C LYS A 51 -0.40 -7.83 -4.86
N ILE A 52 0.23 -6.96 -5.65
CA ILE A 52 1.58 -6.46 -5.41
C ILE A 52 1.47 -4.94 -5.31
N THR A 53 1.75 -4.38 -4.15
CA THR A 53 1.80 -2.93 -3.98
C THR A 53 3.22 -2.45 -4.25
N VAL A 54 3.36 -1.48 -5.15
CA VAL A 54 4.64 -0.85 -5.50
C VAL A 54 4.61 0.64 -5.21
N GLN A 55 5.77 1.22 -4.89
CA GLN A 55 5.99 2.65 -4.72
C GLN A 55 7.01 3.14 -5.74
N SER A 56 6.79 4.35 -6.27
CA SER A 56 7.71 5.02 -7.19
C SER A 56 8.08 6.41 -6.67
N PRO A 57 9.37 6.81 -6.74
CA PRO A 57 9.78 8.20 -6.56
C PRO A 57 9.44 9.09 -7.79
N SER A 58 9.05 8.51 -8.93
CA SER A 58 8.68 9.22 -10.16
C SER A 58 7.45 8.57 -10.83
N PRO A 59 6.26 8.62 -10.20
CA PRO A 59 5.08 7.87 -10.65
C PRO A 59 4.65 8.16 -12.09
N SER A 60 4.75 9.42 -12.52
CA SER A 60 4.40 9.86 -13.88
C SER A 60 5.29 9.27 -14.97
N ARG A 61 6.48 8.79 -14.60
CA ARG A 61 7.40 8.09 -15.51
C ARG A 61 7.28 6.57 -15.36
N ASP A 62 7.18 6.08 -14.13
CA ASP A 62 7.33 4.65 -13.85
C ASP A 62 6.03 3.85 -14.02
N PHE A 63 4.86 4.47 -13.77
CA PHE A 63 3.56 3.78 -13.82
C PHE A 63 2.87 3.72 -15.19
N PRO A 64 3.06 4.67 -16.12
CA PRO A 64 2.56 4.50 -17.48
C PRO A 64 2.99 3.14 -18.06
N GLU A 65 2.01 2.43 -18.64
CA GLU A 65 2.18 1.13 -19.29
C GLU A 65 2.71 -0.02 -18.42
N LEU A 66 2.93 0.20 -17.11
CA LEU A 66 3.52 -0.80 -16.20
C LEU A 66 2.78 -2.14 -16.21
N ALA A 67 1.45 -2.13 -16.19
CA ALA A 67 0.65 -3.35 -16.23
C ALA A 67 0.80 -4.09 -17.57
N THR A 68 0.87 -3.35 -18.68
CA THR A 68 1.04 -3.90 -20.03
C THR A 68 2.42 -4.52 -20.18
N ASP A 69 3.47 -3.79 -19.81
CA ASP A 69 4.86 -4.25 -19.88
C ASP A 69 5.07 -5.51 -19.04
N LEU A 70 4.59 -5.47 -17.79
CA LEU A 70 4.66 -6.60 -16.88
C LEU A 70 3.88 -7.80 -17.43
N GLY A 71 2.67 -7.57 -17.93
CA GLY A 71 1.82 -8.61 -18.50
C GLY A 71 2.45 -9.28 -19.72
N ASN A 72 3.08 -8.51 -20.61
CA ASN A 72 3.82 -9.02 -21.76
C ASN A 72 5.03 -9.86 -21.34
N LYS A 73 5.76 -9.40 -20.32
CA LYS A 73 6.97 -10.09 -19.82
C LYS A 73 6.66 -11.46 -19.21
N ILE A 74 5.56 -11.58 -18.45
CA ILE A 74 5.21 -12.82 -17.73
C ILE A 74 4.13 -13.66 -18.42
N GLY A 75 3.61 -13.17 -19.55
CA GLY A 75 2.54 -13.81 -20.32
C GLY A 75 1.20 -13.88 -19.59
N ALA A 76 0.79 -12.81 -18.91
CA ALA A 76 -0.44 -12.79 -18.13
C ALA A 76 -1.20 -11.45 -18.21
N LYS A 77 -2.51 -11.49 -17.97
CA LYS A 77 -3.33 -10.29 -17.82
C LYS A 77 -3.12 -9.68 -16.43
N ILE A 78 -2.64 -8.44 -16.43
CA ILE A 78 -2.38 -7.63 -15.24
C ILE A 78 -3.25 -6.38 -15.30
N SER A 79 -3.69 -5.91 -14.14
CA SER A 79 -4.28 -4.58 -14.00
C SER A 79 -3.55 -3.81 -12.91
N ALA A 80 -3.53 -2.48 -13.03
CA ALA A 80 -2.91 -1.59 -12.06
C ALA A 80 -3.94 -0.56 -11.59
N THR A 81 -4.04 -0.38 -10.28
CA THR A 81 -4.75 0.76 -9.68
C THR A 81 -3.72 1.72 -9.11
N ILE A 82 -3.61 2.90 -9.71
CA ILE A 82 -2.64 3.92 -9.29
C ILE A 82 -3.28 4.79 -8.20
N LYS A 83 -2.55 5.00 -7.11
CA LYS A 83 -2.89 5.88 -5.98
C LYS A 83 -1.67 6.72 -5.61
N SER A 84 -1.59 7.93 -6.15
CA SER A 84 -0.47 8.87 -5.91
C SER A 84 0.89 8.22 -6.22
N THR A 85 1.76 8.08 -5.22
CA THR A 85 3.10 7.48 -5.34
C THR A 85 3.11 5.96 -5.38
N HIS A 86 1.95 5.32 -5.22
CA HIS A 86 1.79 3.87 -5.16
C HIS A 86 0.93 3.34 -6.31
N ALA A 87 1.13 2.07 -6.66
CA ALA A 87 0.23 1.31 -7.51
C ALA A 87 0.00 -0.08 -6.93
N VAL A 88 -1.23 -0.57 -7.02
CA VAL A 88 -1.60 -1.95 -6.68
C VAL A 88 -1.77 -2.72 -7.98
N LEU A 89 -0.89 -3.70 -8.19
CA LEU A 89 -0.91 -4.60 -9.32
C LEU A 89 -1.69 -5.85 -8.95
N ASP A 90 -2.71 -6.17 -9.74
CA ASP A 90 -3.48 -7.40 -9.60
C ASP A 90 -2.95 -8.42 -10.63
N VAL A 91 -2.39 -9.53 -10.13
CA VAL A 91 -1.66 -10.55 -10.90
C VAL A 91 -2.20 -11.96 -10.62
N PRO A 92 -2.03 -12.94 -11.53
CA PRO A 92 -2.33 -14.33 -11.20
C PRO A 92 -1.45 -14.81 -10.04
N LEU A 93 -2.02 -15.51 -9.07
CA LEU A 93 -1.31 -15.99 -7.89
C LEU A 93 -0.11 -16.87 -8.26
N ALA A 94 -0.28 -17.75 -9.24
CA ALA A 94 0.79 -18.63 -9.75
C ALA A 94 1.96 -17.87 -10.40
N LYS A 95 1.77 -16.59 -10.73
CA LYS A 95 2.76 -15.71 -11.39
C LYS A 95 3.29 -14.61 -10.45
N ALA A 96 2.90 -14.60 -9.18
CA ALA A 96 3.23 -13.50 -8.26
C ALA A 96 4.74 -13.30 -8.08
N GLU A 97 5.51 -14.38 -7.87
CA GLU A 97 6.96 -14.29 -7.70
C GLU A 97 7.68 -13.92 -9.02
N GLU A 98 7.23 -14.47 -10.14
CA GLU A 98 7.73 -14.10 -11.48
C GLU A 98 7.47 -12.61 -11.77
N ALA A 99 6.29 -12.10 -11.41
CA ALA A 99 5.95 -10.69 -11.55
C ALA A 99 6.84 -9.80 -10.68
N ARG A 100 7.14 -10.20 -9.44
CA ARG A 100 8.05 -9.44 -8.55
C ARG A 100 9.46 -9.36 -9.12
N ALA A 101 9.98 -10.46 -9.66
CA ALA A 101 11.29 -10.46 -10.31
C ALA A 101 11.29 -9.56 -11.56
N ALA A 102 10.26 -9.69 -12.42
CA ALA A 102 10.12 -8.88 -13.64
C ALA A 102 10.00 -7.38 -13.36
N LEU A 103 9.35 -6.97 -12.26
CA LEU A 103 9.25 -5.56 -11.86
C LEU A 103 10.62 -4.93 -11.60
N LEU A 104 11.54 -5.66 -10.96
CA LEU A 104 12.89 -5.19 -10.67
C LEU A 104 13.72 -4.99 -11.96
N GLU A 105 13.46 -5.80 -12.99
CA GLU A 105 14.08 -5.63 -14.31
C GLU A 105 13.47 -4.46 -15.09
N LEU A 106 12.13 -4.39 -15.14
CA LEU A 106 11.41 -3.42 -15.98
C LEU A 106 11.46 -2.01 -15.42
N ARG A 107 11.40 -1.86 -14.10
CA ARG A 107 11.44 -0.56 -13.41
C ARG A 107 12.28 -0.65 -12.13
N PRO A 108 13.62 -0.59 -12.24
CA PRO A 108 14.53 -0.72 -11.10
C PRO A 108 14.35 0.34 -10.00
N SER A 109 13.71 1.47 -10.32
CA SER A 109 13.38 2.53 -9.34
C SER A 109 12.17 2.21 -8.46
N LEU A 110 11.36 1.22 -8.84
CA LEU A 110 10.20 0.82 -8.04
C LEU A 110 10.63 0.05 -6.81
N ARG A 111 9.88 0.26 -5.73
CA ARG A 111 10.00 -0.49 -4.48
C ARG A 111 8.75 -1.35 -4.32
N VAL A 112 8.93 -2.64 -4.05
CA VAL A 112 7.82 -3.52 -3.68
C VAL A 112 7.52 -3.28 -2.20
N MET A 113 6.33 -2.76 -1.91
CA MET A 113 5.88 -2.44 -0.55
C MET A 113 5.31 -3.67 0.15
N GLY A 114 4.63 -4.53 -0.60
CA GLY A 114 4.04 -5.77 -0.11
C GLY A 114 3.48 -6.62 -1.25
N ALA A 115 3.37 -7.92 -1.02
CA ALA A 115 2.74 -8.86 -1.93
C ALA A 115 1.91 -9.89 -1.16
N GLY A 116 0.73 -10.22 -1.66
CA GLY A 116 -0.14 -11.22 -1.06
C GLY A 116 -1.56 -11.15 -1.61
N GLN A 117 -2.42 -12.10 -1.25
CA GLN A 117 -3.75 -12.18 -1.85
C GLN A 117 -4.70 -11.06 -1.42
N SER A 118 -4.56 -10.57 -0.19
CA SER A 118 -5.52 -9.63 0.40
C SER A 118 -4.87 -8.36 0.96
N ILE A 119 -3.56 -8.20 0.85
CA ILE A 119 -2.82 -7.12 1.52
C ILE A 119 -2.45 -6.00 0.55
N GLU A 120 -2.69 -4.77 0.98
CA GLU A 120 -2.19 -3.55 0.33
C GLU A 120 -1.40 -2.74 1.38
N ILE A 121 -0.22 -2.22 1.01
CA ILE A 121 0.65 -1.47 1.92
C ILE A 121 0.98 -0.10 1.31
N TYR A 122 0.59 0.96 2.01
CA TYR A 122 0.89 2.34 1.66
C TYR A 122 1.81 2.94 2.70
N LYS A 123 2.89 3.62 2.29
CA LYS A 123 3.75 4.38 3.19
C LYS A 123 4.11 5.70 2.55
N GLU A 124 4.02 6.80 3.28
CA GLU A 124 4.42 8.10 2.74
C GLU A 124 4.93 9.04 3.82
N VAL A 125 5.79 9.97 3.40
CA VAL A 125 6.23 11.10 4.21
C VAL A 125 5.10 12.12 4.36
N GLY A 126 4.98 12.66 5.57
CA GLY A 126 3.99 13.67 5.94
C GLY A 126 3.13 13.24 7.11
N LEU A 127 2.29 14.18 7.54
CA LEU A 127 1.37 13.98 8.65
C LEU A 127 0.44 12.79 8.36
N PRO A 128 0.08 11.99 9.37
CA PRO A 128 -0.80 10.84 9.18
C PRO A 128 -2.12 11.16 8.47
N GLU A 129 -2.71 12.33 8.74
CA GLU A 129 -3.93 12.78 8.06
C GLU A 129 -3.71 13.01 6.55
N ALA A 130 -2.60 13.63 6.16
CA ALA A 130 -2.25 13.83 4.75
C ALA A 130 -1.98 12.52 4.03
N VAL A 131 -1.40 11.53 4.71
CA VAL A 131 -1.18 10.18 4.17
C VAL A 131 -2.52 9.44 3.97
N VAL A 132 -3.43 9.54 4.94
CA VAL A 132 -4.79 8.99 4.86
C VAL A 132 -5.56 9.57 3.67
N GLU A 133 -5.51 10.89 3.49
CA GLU A 133 -6.17 11.57 2.36
C GLU A 133 -5.55 11.18 1.02
N ARG A 134 -4.21 11.22 0.92
CA ARG A 134 -3.46 10.93 -0.31
C ARG A 134 -3.82 9.59 -0.95
N PHE A 135 -4.00 8.55 -0.13
CA PHE A 135 -4.28 7.20 -0.63
C PHE A 135 -5.77 6.83 -0.56
N ASP A 136 -6.62 7.76 -0.13
CA ASP A 136 -8.05 7.55 0.10
C ASP A 136 -8.27 6.35 1.04
N VAL A 137 -7.57 6.34 2.18
CA VAL A 137 -7.61 5.22 3.13
C VAL A 137 -8.99 5.11 3.79
N ARG A 138 -9.71 6.22 3.92
CA ARG A 138 -11.03 6.25 4.57
C ARG A 138 -12.08 5.42 3.82
N SER A 139 -11.95 5.32 2.49
CA SER A 139 -12.86 4.52 1.65
C SER A 139 -12.51 3.04 1.61
N MET A 140 -11.35 2.64 2.15
CA MET A 140 -10.89 1.27 2.07
C MET A 140 -11.69 0.34 2.97
N THR A 141 -12.01 -0.83 2.43
CA THR A 141 -12.78 -1.87 3.12
C THR A 141 -11.90 -3.08 3.41
N GLY A 142 -12.16 -3.79 4.49
CA GLY A 142 -11.46 -5.02 4.76
C GLY A 142 -11.78 -5.60 6.11
N THR A 143 -11.15 -6.73 6.39
CA THR A 143 -11.28 -7.41 7.67
C THR A 143 -10.48 -6.67 8.73
N HIS A 144 -9.19 -6.43 8.47
CA HIS A 144 -8.25 -5.91 9.46
C HIS A 144 -7.26 -4.93 8.83
N GLY A 145 -6.68 -4.08 9.65
CA GLY A 145 -5.62 -3.18 9.22
C GLY A 145 -4.70 -2.76 10.35
N ILE A 146 -3.50 -2.34 9.96
CA ILE A 146 -2.44 -1.87 10.87
C ILE A 146 -1.96 -0.53 10.36
N GLY A 147 -1.85 0.44 11.25
CA GLY A 147 -1.32 1.76 10.99
C GLY A 147 -0.09 2.04 11.85
N HIS A 148 0.87 2.78 11.33
CA HIS A 148 2.08 3.20 12.03
C HIS A 148 2.39 4.66 11.71
N THR A 149 2.75 5.43 12.74
CA THR A 149 3.28 6.80 12.62
C THR A 149 4.75 6.79 13.06
N ARG A 150 5.65 7.36 12.25
CA ARG A 150 7.08 7.39 12.53
C ARG A 150 7.51 8.81 12.87
N MET A 151 8.36 8.92 13.90
CA MET A 151 9.14 10.11 14.19
C MET A 151 10.59 9.85 13.75
N ALA A 152 11.10 10.64 12.83
CA ALA A 152 12.47 10.54 12.34
C ALA A 152 13.41 11.28 13.31
N THR A 153 14.56 10.67 13.61
CA THR A 153 15.65 11.32 14.37
C THR A 153 16.72 11.92 13.44
N GLU A 154 16.46 11.89 12.14
CA GLU A 154 17.33 12.34 11.06
C GLU A 154 16.63 13.45 10.27
N SER A 155 17.40 14.39 9.70
CA SER A 155 16.85 15.55 8.98
C SER A 155 16.24 15.18 7.63
N ALA A 156 16.65 14.06 7.03
CA ALA A 156 16.08 13.53 5.80
C ALA A 156 14.98 12.52 6.14
N VAL A 157 13.73 12.97 6.18
CA VAL A 157 12.58 12.10 6.42
C VAL A 157 12.34 11.20 5.20
N THR A 158 12.37 9.88 5.40
CA THR A 158 12.04 8.88 4.38
C THR A 158 11.16 7.76 4.96
N THR A 159 10.54 6.96 4.10
CA THR A 159 9.78 5.77 4.50
C THR A 159 10.65 4.50 4.63
N LEU A 160 11.98 4.63 4.61
CA LEU A 160 12.94 3.52 4.51
C LEU A 160 13.45 2.99 5.86
N GLY A 161 12.90 3.47 6.97
CA GLY A 161 13.24 3.03 8.33
C GLY A 161 12.14 2.25 9.03
#